data_AF-A0A1Y2ANN0-F1
#
_entry.id   AF-A0A1Y2ANN0-F1
#
_cell.length_a   1.000
_cell.length_b   1.000
_cell.length_c   1.000
_cell.angle_alpha   90.00
_cell.angle_beta   90.00
_cell.angle_gamma   90.00
#
_symmetry.space_group_name_H-M   'P 1'
#
loop_
_entity.id
_entity.type
_entity.pdbx_description
1 polymer ?
#
loop_
_entity_poly.entity_id
_entity_poly.type
_entity_poly.pdbx_seq_one_letter_code
_entity_poly.pdbx_strand_id
1 'polypeptide(L)'
;MKFSSAFAIATLAASANGYELLRDAAKGFRIGAATNTIHYNNPNYINAMKAFNYMVAENACKFVSIQYTKGKFNFDDCDNHLKKAKELGMAFRGHALIWHAMAPGWLEREDGNTMKQSIINHITTVLKHYEGKIDTWDVVNEALDDSSNGNGWKLRNSFLYQKVPDFIDIAFQTARKVSPNTKLFYNDYNTEGIWGKSESCYQFIADMKKRNIPIDGVGIQYHVGINVQPKFEKINNLISRYCKLGVEVHITELDVSCDDNCRDADGGESKQGQVYTNALKACLNNSCCTGFLVWGIGDKDSWRGVESKPLLFDANYQPKGQYTAILNTLKSTPAASLNGNPYSENPSYDIEPENKAVKLNDGWYYIKNTGSGKYLNVKDGKAASTQNVVIGSSKQKWKLTNNSDNTVTLLSEVGDFMLDVNGGSSDNGANIQIYNAYGGDAQKFVIRETSQANVYVVSTKVSSGYKVLDVENEGKYDGSNICQWENGERSNQTWTFESAGGSSNDDTPTGSACWSVGLGYQCCKSCNVEYKDNDGEWGIENNKWCGISKDCATQNSNSCVGAQGYPCCKSTCDVYSTDNDGKWGIENNDWCLIDKSKC
;
A
#
# COMPACT_ATOMS: atom_id res chain seq x y z
N MET A 1 16.96 -86.77 5.84
CA MET A 1 16.38 -85.86 6.84
C MET A 1 15.99 -84.57 6.14
N LYS A 2 14.76 -84.11 6.33
CA LYS A 2 14.17 -82.93 5.68
C LYS A 2 14.81 -81.66 6.26
N PHE A 3 15.33 -80.79 5.40
CA PHE A 3 15.47 -79.37 5.71
C PHE A 3 14.92 -78.56 4.54
N SER A 4 13.85 -77.83 4.84
CA SER A 4 13.17 -76.87 3.97
C SER A 4 14.08 -75.68 3.69
N SER A 5 14.20 -75.32 2.41
CA SER A 5 14.62 -73.97 2.02
C SER A 5 13.44 -73.32 1.30
N ALA A 6 12.68 -72.54 2.07
CA ALA A 6 11.66 -71.65 1.54
C ALA A 6 12.34 -70.56 0.71
N PHE A 7 11.98 -70.47 -0.58
CA PHE A 7 12.26 -69.29 -1.39
C PHE A 7 11.40 -68.15 -0.83
N ALA A 8 12.03 -67.23 -0.09
CA ALA A 8 11.45 -65.93 0.17
C ALA A 8 11.49 -65.14 -1.15
N ILE A 9 10.36 -65.12 -1.85
CA ILE A 9 10.11 -64.12 -2.91
C ILE A 9 9.98 -62.79 -2.18
N ALA A 10 11.08 -62.04 -2.10
CA ALA A 10 11.04 -60.63 -1.79
C ALA A 10 10.30 -59.95 -2.95
N THR A 11 9.00 -59.72 -2.76
CA THR A 11 8.25 -58.74 -3.53
C THR A 11 8.88 -57.38 -3.24
N LEU A 12 9.77 -56.94 -4.13
CA LEU A 12 10.11 -55.53 -4.26
C LEU A 12 8.80 -54.83 -4.66
N ALA A 13 8.08 -54.33 -3.65
CA ALA A 13 7.11 -53.28 -3.87
C ALA A 13 7.91 -52.09 -4.42
N ALA A 14 7.86 -51.91 -5.74
CA ALA A 14 8.26 -50.66 -6.36
C ALA A 14 7.44 -49.56 -5.70
N SER A 15 8.09 -48.72 -4.89
CA SER A 15 7.47 -47.53 -4.33
C SER A 15 7.00 -46.66 -5.50
N ALA A 16 5.69 -46.48 -5.65
CA ALA A 16 5.16 -45.36 -6.39
C ALA A 16 5.74 -44.10 -5.72
N ASN A 17 6.63 -43.38 -6.42
CA ASN A 17 7.32 -42.19 -5.91
C ASN A 17 6.30 -41.09 -5.60
N GLY A 18 5.70 -41.11 -4.41
CA GLY A 18 4.84 -40.04 -3.92
C GLY A 18 5.69 -38.90 -3.42
N TYR A 19 5.66 -37.74 -4.09
CA TYR A 19 6.18 -36.50 -3.53
C TYR A 19 5.17 -35.91 -2.53
N GLU A 20 5.67 -35.13 -1.58
CA GLU A 20 4.82 -34.46 -0.59
C GLU A 20 3.96 -33.36 -1.23
N LEU A 21 2.69 -33.26 -0.84
CA LEU A 21 1.72 -32.36 -1.46
C LEU A 21 1.79 -30.95 -0.85
N LEU A 22 1.73 -29.90 -1.68
CA LEU A 22 1.74 -28.51 -1.20
C LEU A 22 0.57 -28.22 -0.25
N ARG A 23 -0.62 -28.74 -0.56
CA ARG A 23 -1.83 -28.58 0.25
C ARG A 23 -1.67 -29.08 1.69
N ASP A 24 -0.87 -30.12 1.91
CA ASP A 24 -0.66 -30.70 3.24
C ASP A 24 0.25 -29.78 4.08
N ALA A 25 1.24 -29.15 3.43
CA ALA A 25 2.10 -28.16 4.06
C ALA A 25 1.41 -26.80 4.26
N ALA A 26 0.40 -26.48 3.46
CA ALA A 26 -0.30 -25.18 3.48
C ALA A 26 -1.22 -24.98 4.70
N LYS A 27 -1.56 -26.04 5.45
CA LYS A 27 -2.34 -25.98 6.71
C LYS A 27 -3.63 -25.12 6.66
N GLY A 28 -4.30 -25.04 5.50
CA GLY A 28 -5.53 -24.27 5.32
C GLY A 28 -5.37 -23.01 4.44
N PHE A 29 -4.15 -22.55 4.20
CA PHE A 29 -3.86 -21.53 3.19
C PHE A 29 -4.26 -22.03 1.79
N ARG A 30 -4.91 -21.19 0.98
CA ARG A 30 -5.35 -21.58 -0.37
C ARG A 30 -4.15 -21.58 -1.31
N ILE A 31 -3.68 -22.79 -1.65
CA ILE A 31 -2.68 -23.01 -2.68
C ILE A 31 -3.33 -23.72 -3.85
N GLY A 32 -3.31 -23.07 -5.01
CA GLY A 32 -4.13 -23.46 -6.14
C GLY A 32 -3.42 -23.51 -7.48
N ALA A 33 -4.15 -24.04 -8.45
CA ALA A 33 -3.75 -24.00 -9.85
C ALA A 33 -4.94 -23.79 -10.79
N ALA A 34 -4.65 -23.22 -11.96
CA ALA A 34 -5.58 -23.21 -13.09
C ALA A 34 -5.62 -24.58 -13.74
N THR A 35 -6.82 -25.04 -14.09
CA THR A 35 -7.01 -26.34 -14.70
C THR A 35 -7.87 -26.27 -15.95
N ASN A 36 -7.75 -27.32 -16.77
CA ASN A 36 -8.44 -27.44 -18.05
C ASN A 36 -8.99 -28.86 -18.22
N THR A 37 -10.27 -28.98 -18.52
CA THR A 37 -11.00 -30.25 -18.66
C THR A 37 -10.46 -31.14 -19.77
N ILE A 38 -9.80 -30.58 -20.78
CA ILE A 38 -9.16 -31.36 -21.86
C ILE A 38 -8.12 -32.36 -21.32
N HIS A 39 -7.53 -32.09 -20.16
CA HIS A 39 -6.51 -32.94 -19.54
C HIS A 39 -7.05 -33.89 -18.47
N TYR A 40 -8.35 -33.88 -18.15
CA TYR A 40 -8.90 -34.68 -17.04
C TYR A 40 -8.87 -36.20 -17.29
N ASN A 41 -8.70 -36.62 -18.54
CA ASN A 41 -8.47 -38.04 -18.89
C ASN A 41 -7.00 -38.47 -18.70
N ASN A 42 -6.09 -37.54 -18.40
CA ASN A 42 -4.68 -37.84 -18.15
C ASN A 42 -4.45 -38.12 -16.66
N PRO A 43 -4.13 -39.37 -16.26
CA PRO A 43 -3.95 -39.70 -14.85
C PRO A 43 -2.78 -38.97 -14.19
N ASN A 44 -1.74 -38.61 -14.94
CA ASN A 44 -0.60 -37.85 -14.41
C ASN A 44 -0.99 -36.40 -14.12
N TYR A 45 -1.81 -35.79 -14.97
CA TYR A 45 -2.40 -34.46 -14.73
C TYR A 45 -3.25 -34.46 -13.46
N ILE A 46 -4.19 -35.42 -13.37
CA ILE A 46 -5.04 -35.59 -12.17
C ILE A 46 -4.19 -35.84 -10.91
N ASN A 47 -3.10 -36.60 -11.02
CA ASN A 47 -2.20 -36.83 -9.89
C ASN A 47 -1.49 -35.53 -9.45
N ALA A 48 -1.00 -34.73 -10.39
CA ALA A 48 -0.39 -33.43 -10.10
C ALA A 48 -1.37 -32.41 -9.50
N MET A 49 -2.63 -32.42 -9.95
CA MET A 49 -3.69 -31.59 -9.34
C MET A 49 -3.82 -31.84 -7.83
N LYS A 50 -3.59 -33.06 -7.34
CA LYS A 50 -3.70 -33.38 -5.90
C LYS A 50 -2.75 -32.57 -5.02
N ALA A 51 -1.71 -31.95 -5.58
CA ALA A 51 -0.84 -31.06 -4.82
C ALA A 51 -1.57 -29.82 -4.27
N PHE A 52 -2.72 -29.45 -4.82
CA PHE A 52 -3.42 -28.19 -4.55
C PHE A 52 -4.71 -28.39 -3.73
N ASN A 53 -5.16 -27.33 -3.06
CA ASN A 53 -6.45 -27.27 -2.35
C ASN A 53 -7.37 -26.14 -2.87
N TYR A 54 -6.97 -25.45 -3.94
CA TYR A 54 -7.73 -24.39 -4.58
C TYR A 54 -7.67 -24.52 -6.10
N MET A 55 -8.76 -24.24 -6.79
CA MET A 55 -8.85 -24.41 -8.25
C MET A 55 -9.52 -23.22 -8.90
N VAL A 56 -9.05 -22.88 -10.11
CA VAL A 56 -9.75 -22.01 -11.05
C VAL A 56 -9.86 -22.73 -12.39
N ALA A 57 -10.93 -22.49 -13.14
CA ALA A 57 -11.02 -22.93 -14.52
C ALA A 57 -10.30 -21.94 -15.42
N GLU A 58 -9.36 -22.41 -16.23
CA GLU A 58 -8.55 -21.56 -17.11
C GLU A 58 -9.41 -20.73 -18.08
N ASN A 59 -10.48 -21.34 -18.62
CA ASN A 59 -11.37 -20.70 -19.60
C ASN A 59 -12.87 -20.97 -19.40
N ALA A 60 -13.23 -22.07 -18.73
CA ALA A 60 -14.60 -22.59 -18.75
C ALA A 60 -15.64 -21.64 -18.11
N CYS A 61 -15.22 -20.79 -17.17
CA CYS A 61 -16.10 -19.88 -16.44
C CYS A 61 -16.10 -18.44 -16.99
N LYS A 62 -15.40 -18.18 -18.11
CA LYS A 62 -15.36 -16.87 -18.77
C LYS A 62 -16.70 -16.58 -19.47
N PHE A 63 -17.01 -15.29 -19.69
CA PHE A 63 -18.26 -14.85 -20.31
C PHE A 63 -18.54 -15.59 -21.62
N VAL A 64 -17.62 -15.59 -22.58
CA VAL A 64 -17.83 -16.25 -23.88
C VAL A 64 -18.09 -17.75 -23.77
N SER A 65 -17.48 -18.43 -22.79
CA SER A 65 -17.68 -19.86 -22.53
C SER A 65 -19.07 -20.15 -21.98
N ILE A 66 -19.53 -19.30 -21.04
CA ILE A 66 -20.84 -19.47 -20.41
C ILE A 66 -21.98 -18.99 -21.32
N GLN A 67 -21.82 -17.90 -22.04
CA GLN A 67 -22.89 -17.25 -22.79
C GLN A 67 -22.44 -16.86 -24.21
N TYR A 68 -21.96 -17.87 -24.96
CA TYR A 68 -21.53 -17.70 -26.35
C TYR A 68 -22.62 -17.09 -27.24
N THR A 69 -23.88 -17.50 -27.05
CA THR A 69 -25.06 -16.92 -27.71
C THR A 69 -25.89 -16.14 -26.70
N LYS A 70 -26.31 -14.92 -27.04
CA LYS A 70 -27.09 -14.05 -26.15
C LYS A 70 -28.31 -14.80 -25.58
N GLY A 71 -28.44 -14.80 -24.25
CA GLY A 71 -29.55 -15.43 -23.54
C GLY A 71 -29.51 -16.96 -23.45
N LYS A 72 -28.51 -17.63 -24.06
CA LYS A 72 -28.29 -19.08 -23.92
C LYS A 72 -27.07 -19.32 -23.05
N PHE A 73 -27.32 -19.78 -21.83
CA PHE A 73 -26.27 -20.10 -20.86
C PHE A 73 -25.92 -21.59 -20.93
N ASN A 74 -24.63 -21.89 -21.01
CA ASN A 74 -24.08 -23.23 -20.89
C ASN A 74 -23.09 -23.24 -19.71
N PHE A 75 -23.40 -23.98 -18.66
CA PHE A 75 -22.57 -24.09 -17.47
C PHE A 75 -21.72 -25.36 -17.44
N ASP A 76 -21.90 -26.28 -18.39
CA ASP A 76 -21.43 -27.66 -18.30
C ASP A 76 -19.91 -27.76 -18.03
N ASP A 77 -19.10 -26.99 -18.74
CA ASP A 77 -17.64 -27.06 -18.58
C ASP A 77 -17.18 -26.46 -17.25
N CYS A 78 -17.72 -25.31 -16.84
CA CYS A 78 -17.41 -24.69 -15.54
C CYS A 78 -17.94 -25.56 -14.37
N ASP A 79 -19.11 -26.18 -14.52
CA ASP A 79 -19.67 -27.14 -13.56
C ASP A 79 -18.81 -28.42 -13.47
N ASN A 80 -18.22 -28.89 -14.58
CA ASN A 80 -17.27 -30.01 -14.57
C ASN A 80 -16.00 -29.68 -13.77
N HIS A 81 -15.47 -28.46 -13.90
CA HIS A 81 -14.35 -28.00 -13.08
C HIS A 81 -14.74 -27.93 -11.59
N LEU A 82 -15.88 -27.31 -11.28
CA LEU A 82 -16.39 -27.23 -9.90
C LEU A 82 -16.62 -28.62 -9.29
N LYS A 83 -17.16 -29.56 -10.07
CA LYS A 83 -17.33 -30.96 -9.66
C LYS A 83 -15.97 -31.61 -9.37
N LYS A 84 -14.99 -31.44 -10.26
CA LYS A 84 -13.64 -31.99 -10.05
C LYS A 84 -12.94 -31.38 -8.83
N ALA A 85 -13.10 -30.07 -8.61
CA ALA A 85 -12.61 -29.41 -7.40
C ALA A 85 -13.20 -30.04 -6.15
N LYS A 86 -14.52 -30.26 -6.10
CA LYS A 86 -15.18 -30.95 -4.98
C LYS A 86 -14.69 -32.38 -4.79
N GLU A 87 -14.55 -33.15 -5.87
CA GLU A 87 -14.02 -34.52 -5.84
C GLU A 87 -12.61 -34.58 -5.24
N LEU A 88 -11.78 -33.58 -5.50
CA LEU A 88 -10.42 -33.48 -4.96
C LEU A 88 -10.34 -32.68 -3.65
N GLY A 89 -11.47 -32.31 -3.05
CA GLY A 89 -11.52 -31.55 -1.80
C GLY A 89 -10.83 -30.19 -1.91
N MET A 90 -11.09 -29.46 -3.00
CA MET A 90 -10.56 -28.13 -3.28
C MET A 90 -11.67 -27.08 -3.19
N ALA A 91 -11.33 -25.89 -2.68
CA ALA A 91 -12.13 -24.70 -2.92
C ALA A 91 -12.04 -24.28 -4.40
N PHE A 92 -12.96 -23.44 -4.85
CA PHE A 92 -13.03 -23.04 -6.26
C PHE A 92 -13.20 -21.51 -6.40
N ARG A 93 -12.45 -20.91 -7.33
CA ARG A 93 -12.54 -19.50 -7.74
C ARG A 93 -13.27 -19.40 -9.07
N GLY A 94 -14.25 -18.50 -9.15
CA GLY A 94 -14.88 -18.16 -10.42
C GLY A 94 -14.08 -17.08 -11.17
N HIS A 95 -13.79 -17.33 -12.44
CA HIS A 95 -12.97 -16.45 -13.29
C HIS A 95 -13.46 -16.48 -14.75
N ALA A 96 -13.84 -15.38 -15.37
CA ALA A 96 -14.19 -14.08 -14.80
C ALA A 96 -15.52 -13.62 -15.40
N LEU A 97 -16.29 -12.83 -14.65
CA LEU A 97 -17.63 -12.41 -15.07
C LEU A 97 -17.58 -11.42 -16.22
N ILE A 98 -16.74 -10.38 -16.12
CA ILE A 98 -16.63 -9.31 -17.12
C ILE A 98 -15.16 -9.08 -17.48
N TRP A 99 -14.84 -9.26 -18.76
CA TRP A 99 -13.52 -9.01 -19.32
C TRP A 99 -13.64 -8.69 -20.80
N HIS A 100 -12.85 -7.73 -21.29
CA HIS A 100 -12.90 -7.31 -22.68
C HIS A 100 -12.38 -8.38 -23.66
N ALA A 101 -11.36 -9.16 -23.28
CA ALA A 101 -10.70 -10.08 -24.20
C ALA A 101 -11.49 -11.38 -24.46
N MET A 102 -12.32 -11.81 -23.51
CA MET A 102 -13.11 -13.05 -23.58
C MET A 102 -14.61 -12.79 -23.43
N ALA A 103 -15.06 -11.65 -23.95
CA ALA A 103 -16.47 -11.34 -24.14
C ALA A 103 -17.00 -11.96 -25.44
N PRO A 104 -18.26 -12.41 -25.48
CA PRO A 104 -18.83 -12.93 -26.72
C PRO A 104 -19.08 -11.79 -27.72
N GLY A 105 -18.79 -12.01 -29.00
CA GLY A 105 -18.84 -10.95 -30.02
C GLY A 105 -20.24 -10.31 -30.21
N TRP A 106 -21.32 -10.95 -29.75
CA TRP A 106 -22.64 -10.31 -29.74
C TRP A 106 -22.72 -9.14 -28.77
N LEU A 107 -22.03 -9.22 -27.63
CA LEU A 107 -22.01 -8.15 -26.63
C LEU A 107 -21.34 -6.91 -27.22
N GLU A 108 -20.18 -7.09 -27.86
CA GLU A 108 -19.43 -6.00 -28.49
C GLU A 108 -20.24 -5.27 -29.57
N ARG A 109 -21.19 -5.93 -30.24
CA ARG A 109 -22.06 -5.30 -31.26
C ARG A 109 -23.22 -4.49 -30.69
N GLU A 110 -23.52 -4.60 -29.40
CA GLU A 110 -24.62 -3.88 -28.77
C GLU A 110 -24.33 -2.39 -28.61
N ASP A 111 -25.38 -1.59 -28.58
CA ASP A 111 -25.32 -0.22 -28.07
C ASP A 111 -25.12 -0.22 -26.54
N GLY A 112 -24.76 0.93 -25.98
CA GLY A 112 -24.44 1.05 -24.55
C GLY A 112 -25.58 0.68 -23.60
N ASN A 113 -26.83 1.02 -23.93
CA ASN A 113 -27.97 0.71 -23.06
C ASN A 113 -28.26 -0.78 -23.05
N THR A 114 -28.27 -1.41 -24.23
CA THR A 114 -28.45 -2.85 -24.37
C THR A 114 -27.32 -3.61 -23.68
N MET A 115 -26.06 -3.19 -23.89
CA MET A 115 -24.89 -3.77 -23.26
C MET A 115 -24.94 -3.71 -21.74
N LYS A 116 -25.33 -2.56 -21.16
CA LYS A 116 -25.52 -2.41 -19.71
C LYS A 116 -26.49 -3.44 -19.15
N GLN A 117 -27.61 -3.68 -19.83
CA GLN A 117 -28.57 -4.71 -19.42
C GLN A 117 -28.01 -6.14 -19.60
N SER A 118 -27.26 -6.39 -20.68
CA SER A 118 -26.62 -7.67 -20.92
C SER A 118 -25.56 -8.01 -19.85
N ILE A 119 -24.77 -7.02 -19.40
CA ILE A 119 -23.81 -7.15 -18.28
C ILE A 119 -24.56 -7.54 -17.00
N ILE A 120 -25.61 -6.80 -16.65
CA ILE A 120 -26.42 -7.07 -15.45
C ILE A 120 -27.03 -8.48 -15.51
N ASN A 121 -27.60 -8.86 -16.65
CA ASN A 121 -28.21 -10.17 -16.85
C ASN A 121 -27.19 -11.31 -16.75
N HIS A 122 -26.00 -11.14 -17.34
CA HIS A 122 -24.94 -12.14 -17.27
C HIS A 122 -24.49 -12.37 -15.83
N ILE A 123 -24.11 -11.29 -15.12
CA ILE A 123 -23.67 -11.36 -13.71
C ILE A 123 -24.76 -11.99 -12.84
N THR A 124 -26.00 -11.54 -12.99
CA THR A 124 -27.14 -12.05 -12.22
C THR A 124 -27.34 -13.55 -12.43
N THR A 125 -27.31 -14.01 -13.68
CA THR A 125 -27.59 -15.42 -14.01
C THR A 125 -26.46 -16.32 -13.55
N VAL A 126 -25.20 -15.92 -13.79
CA VAL A 126 -24.02 -16.71 -13.38
C VAL A 126 -23.92 -16.80 -11.87
N LEU A 127 -24.01 -15.68 -11.16
CA LEU A 127 -23.86 -15.69 -9.70
C LEU A 127 -25.02 -16.42 -9.00
N LYS A 128 -26.26 -16.32 -9.50
CA LYS A 128 -27.37 -17.14 -8.97
C LYS A 128 -27.16 -18.63 -9.20
N HIS A 129 -26.61 -19.03 -10.34
CA HIS A 129 -26.30 -20.46 -10.59
C HIS A 129 -25.25 -20.99 -9.61
N TYR A 130 -24.28 -20.16 -9.23
CA TYR A 130 -23.17 -20.54 -8.35
C TYR A 130 -23.29 -20.09 -6.88
N GLU A 131 -24.42 -19.49 -6.50
CA GLU A 131 -24.66 -19.03 -5.13
C GLU A 131 -24.53 -20.20 -4.13
N GLY A 132 -23.73 -19.99 -3.07
CA GLY A 132 -23.41 -21.02 -2.08
C GLY A 132 -22.49 -22.16 -2.59
N LYS A 133 -22.10 -22.15 -3.88
CA LYS A 133 -21.19 -23.15 -4.46
C LYS A 133 -19.77 -22.62 -4.67
N ILE A 134 -19.65 -21.32 -4.94
CA ILE A 134 -18.39 -20.61 -5.17
C ILE A 134 -18.36 -19.38 -4.26
N ASP A 135 -17.31 -19.25 -3.45
CA ASP A 135 -17.20 -18.18 -2.46
C ASP A 135 -16.42 -16.96 -2.93
N THR A 136 -15.71 -17.05 -4.06
CA THR A 136 -14.81 -16.00 -4.58
C THR A 136 -14.97 -15.88 -6.09
N TRP A 137 -15.16 -14.66 -6.58
CA TRP A 137 -15.31 -14.37 -8.02
C TRP A 137 -14.50 -13.16 -8.45
N ASP A 138 -13.81 -13.28 -9.58
CA ASP A 138 -13.34 -12.12 -10.33
C ASP A 138 -14.51 -11.50 -11.07
N VAL A 139 -14.94 -10.34 -10.57
CA VAL A 139 -16.07 -9.62 -11.15
C VAL A 139 -15.64 -8.91 -12.42
N VAL A 140 -14.48 -8.25 -12.38
CA VAL A 140 -13.88 -7.55 -13.52
C VAL A 140 -12.41 -7.93 -13.63
N ASN A 141 -11.99 -8.27 -14.85
CA ASN A 141 -10.61 -8.59 -15.19
C ASN A 141 -10.01 -7.51 -16.12
N GLU A 142 -8.78 -7.08 -15.85
CA GLU A 142 -7.90 -6.30 -16.75
C GLU A 142 -8.53 -5.02 -17.32
N ALA A 143 -9.16 -4.24 -16.46
CA ALA A 143 -9.81 -3.00 -16.87
C ALA A 143 -8.83 -1.82 -16.94
N LEU A 144 -7.65 -1.89 -16.33
CA LEU A 144 -6.67 -0.81 -16.35
C LEU A 144 -5.83 -0.82 -17.63
N ASP A 145 -5.53 0.38 -18.10
CA ASP A 145 -4.71 0.61 -19.28
C ASP A 145 -3.24 0.28 -18.98
N ASP A 146 -2.54 -0.34 -19.92
CA ASP A 146 -1.12 -0.70 -19.74
C ASP A 146 -0.18 0.51 -19.75
N SER A 147 -0.63 1.66 -20.27
CA SER A 147 0.08 2.94 -20.19
C SER A 147 0.01 3.63 -18.82
N SER A 148 -0.67 3.01 -17.85
CA SER A 148 -0.78 3.51 -16.48
C SER A 148 0.59 3.71 -15.84
N ASN A 149 0.84 4.90 -15.30
CA ASN A 149 2.17 5.36 -14.86
C ASN A 149 2.27 5.67 -13.36
N GLY A 150 1.20 5.44 -12.59
CA GLY A 150 1.15 5.65 -11.14
C GLY A 150 0.66 7.04 -10.72
N ASN A 151 0.39 7.93 -11.67
CA ASN A 151 -0.23 9.22 -11.41
C ASN A 151 -1.73 9.19 -11.75
N GLY A 152 -2.54 8.74 -10.78
CA GLY A 152 -3.94 8.42 -11.00
C GLY A 152 -4.13 7.03 -11.60
N TRP A 153 -5.36 6.75 -12.01
CA TRP A 153 -5.71 5.53 -12.71
C TRP A 153 -6.46 5.84 -14.00
N LYS A 154 -6.29 4.96 -14.98
CA LYS A 154 -6.89 5.08 -16.30
C LYS A 154 -7.43 3.72 -16.74
N LEU A 155 -8.69 3.70 -17.16
CA LEU A 155 -9.29 2.51 -17.76
C LEU A 155 -8.77 2.32 -19.19
N ARG A 156 -8.52 1.06 -19.54
CA ARG A 156 -8.18 0.62 -20.89
C ARG A 156 -9.28 1.04 -21.85
N ASN A 157 -8.87 1.53 -23.02
CA ASN A 157 -9.78 1.88 -24.11
C ASN A 157 -10.41 0.64 -24.76
N SER A 158 -11.34 -0.01 -24.05
CA SER A 158 -12.08 -1.20 -24.48
C SER A 158 -13.50 -0.84 -24.93
N PHE A 159 -14.14 -1.71 -25.72
CA PHE A 159 -15.54 -1.52 -26.11
C PHE A 159 -16.47 -1.41 -24.90
N LEU A 160 -16.15 -2.11 -23.79
CA LEU A 160 -16.89 -2.04 -22.53
C LEU A 160 -16.86 -0.61 -21.98
N TYR A 161 -15.67 -0.03 -21.84
CA TYR A 161 -15.49 1.32 -21.32
C TYR A 161 -16.05 2.39 -22.27
N GLN A 162 -15.85 2.23 -23.58
CA GLN A 162 -16.34 3.18 -24.59
C GLN A 162 -17.86 3.28 -24.60
N LYS A 163 -18.56 2.16 -24.41
CA LYS A 163 -20.03 2.08 -24.53
C LYS A 163 -20.74 2.19 -23.19
N VAL A 164 -20.11 1.74 -22.10
CA VAL A 164 -20.65 1.74 -20.74
C VAL A 164 -19.55 2.20 -19.77
N PRO A 165 -19.29 3.52 -19.64
CA PRO A 165 -18.18 4.02 -18.83
C PRO A 165 -18.21 3.60 -17.35
N ASP A 166 -19.41 3.34 -16.81
CA ASP A 166 -19.66 2.89 -15.42
C ASP A 166 -19.76 1.36 -15.28
N PHE A 167 -19.32 0.57 -16.27
CA PHE A 167 -19.53 -0.89 -16.28
C PHE A 167 -18.96 -1.62 -15.06
N ILE A 168 -17.85 -1.13 -14.50
CA ILE A 168 -17.20 -1.73 -13.32
C ILE A 168 -18.08 -1.55 -12.09
N ASP A 169 -18.53 -0.31 -11.84
CA ASP A 169 -19.43 0.00 -10.73
C ASP A 169 -20.72 -0.83 -10.82
N ILE A 170 -21.33 -0.88 -12.01
CA ILE A 170 -22.51 -1.71 -12.28
C ILE A 170 -22.22 -3.18 -11.98
N ALA A 171 -21.07 -3.70 -12.40
CA ALA A 171 -20.73 -5.09 -12.23
C ALA A 171 -20.62 -5.48 -10.75
N PHE A 172 -19.86 -4.72 -9.96
CA PHE A 172 -19.69 -4.97 -8.53
C PHE A 172 -20.99 -4.76 -7.75
N GLN A 173 -21.73 -3.68 -8.02
CA GLN A 173 -23.03 -3.42 -7.36
C GLN A 173 -24.06 -4.51 -7.68
N THR A 174 -24.11 -4.96 -8.93
CA THR A 174 -24.98 -6.07 -9.33
C THR A 174 -24.55 -7.36 -8.63
N ALA A 175 -23.25 -7.67 -8.64
CA ALA A 175 -22.71 -8.87 -8.02
C ALA A 175 -23.03 -8.95 -6.52
N ARG A 176 -22.80 -7.85 -5.77
CA ARG A 176 -23.14 -7.80 -4.34
C ARG A 176 -24.64 -7.98 -4.10
N LYS A 177 -25.48 -7.36 -4.93
CA LYS A 177 -26.94 -7.44 -4.79
C LYS A 177 -27.46 -8.86 -4.99
N VAL A 178 -26.87 -9.65 -5.88
CA VAL A 178 -27.37 -10.98 -6.25
C VAL A 178 -26.67 -12.12 -5.52
N SER A 179 -25.45 -11.91 -5.02
CA SER A 179 -24.71 -12.90 -4.24
C SER A 179 -24.02 -12.22 -3.05
N PRO A 180 -24.77 -11.94 -1.96
CA PRO A 180 -24.29 -11.09 -0.87
C PRO A 180 -23.12 -11.71 -0.09
N ASN A 181 -22.94 -13.03 -0.13
CA ASN A 181 -21.92 -13.76 0.62
C ASN A 181 -20.68 -14.11 -0.22
N THR A 182 -20.70 -13.87 -1.54
CA THR A 182 -19.54 -14.07 -2.40
C THR A 182 -18.54 -12.93 -2.20
N LYS A 183 -17.26 -13.27 -2.10
CA LYS A 183 -16.16 -12.32 -2.13
C LYS A 183 -15.91 -11.84 -3.56
N LEU A 184 -15.94 -10.53 -3.76
CA LEU A 184 -15.89 -9.87 -5.07
C LEU A 184 -14.51 -9.26 -5.31
N PHE A 185 -13.82 -9.78 -6.32
CA PHE A 185 -12.45 -9.41 -6.65
C PHE A 185 -12.36 -8.61 -7.96
N TYR A 186 -11.45 -7.64 -7.98
CA TYR A 186 -10.87 -7.06 -9.20
C TYR A 186 -9.55 -7.77 -9.50
N ASN A 187 -9.30 -8.21 -10.73
CA ASN A 187 -8.09 -8.97 -11.09
C ASN A 187 -7.35 -8.33 -12.29
N ASP A 188 -6.02 -8.22 -12.24
CA ASP A 188 -5.22 -7.59 -13.33
C ASP A 188 -3.74 -8.04 -13.32
N TYR A 189 -3.07 -7.93 -14.47
CA TYR A 189 -1.64 -8.22 -14.65
C TYR A 189 -0.76 -6.98 -14.64
N ASN A 190 0.55 -7.20 -14.51
CA ASN A 190 1.55 -6.14 -14.42
C ASN A 190 1.23 -5.21 -13.24
N THR A 191 0.71 -5.81 -12.18
CA THR A 191 0.33 -5.17 -10.92
C THR A 191 1.08 -5.77 -9.72
N GLU A 192 2.06 -6.65 -9.96
CA GLU A 192 2.84 -7.38 -8.96
C GLU A 192 4.05 -6.59 -8.46
N GLY A 193 3.89 -5.59 -7.59
CA GLY A 193 4.99 -4.81 -7.02
C GLY A 193 4.68 -3.33 -6.92
N ILE A 194 5.69 -2.45 -7.06
CA ILE A 194 5.44 -1.00 -7.05
C ILE A 194 6.18 -0.35 -8.21
N TRP A 195 5.39 0.06 -9.19
CA TRP A 195 5.72 0.80 -10.41
C TRP A 195 4.43 1.38 -11.00
N GLY A 196 4.48 1.96 -12.19
CA GLY A 196 3.36 2.70 -12.77
C GLY A 196 1.99 2.00 -12.73
N LYS A 197 1.83 0.86 -13.39
CA LYS A 197 0.52 0.18 -13.46
C LYS A 197 0.07 -0.38 -12.11
N SER A 198 0.95 -1.02 -11.34
CA SER A 198 0.63 -1.50 -9.97
C SER A 198 0.18 -0.37 -9.04
N GLU A 199 0.84 0.80 -9.09
CA GLU A 199 0.47 1.97 -8.30
C GLU A 199 -0.89 2.55 -8.75
N SER A 200 -1.14 2.58 -10.04
CA SER A 200 -2.44 3.00 -10.59
C SER A 200 -3.55 2.04 -10.18
N CYS A 201 -3.26 0.73 -10.13
CA CYS A 201 -4.20 -0.27 -9.63
C CYS A 201 -4.53 -0.06 -8.16
N TYR A 202 -3.53 0.19 -7.31
CA TYR A 202 -3.77 0.54 -5.92
C TYR A 202 -4.69 1.76 -5.77
N GLN A 203 -4.41 2.83 -6.53
CA GLN A 203 -5.23 4.05 -6.50
C GLN A 203 -6.65 3.82 -7.02
N PHE A 204 -6.82 2.94 -8.01
CA PHE A 204 -8.11 2.52 -8.52
C PHE A 204 -8.93 1.78 -7.46
N ILE A 205 -8.33 0.81 -6.75
CA ILE A 205 -9.00 0.10 -5.65
C ILE A 205 -9.33 1.06 -4.50
N ALA A 206 -8.41 1.96 -4.13
CA ALA A 206 -8.65 2.96 -3.10
C ALA A 206 -9.84 3.88 -3.47
N ASP A 207 -9.94 4.30 -4.73
CA ASP A 207 -11.05 5.09 -5.24
C ASP A 207 -12.38 4.31 -5.20
N MET A 208 -12.38 3.03 -5.60
CA MET A 208 -13.55 2.16 -5.47
C MET A 208 -14.03 2.06 -4.02
N LYS A 209 -13.12 1.87 -3.06
CA LYS A 209 -13.44 1.87 -1.62
C LYS A 209 -14.01 3.22 -1.18
N LYS A 210 -13.39 4.34 -1.59
CA LYS A 210 -13.85 5.70 -1.29
C LYS A 210 -15.26 5.97 -1.81
N ARG A 211 -15.61 5.43 -2.98
CA ARG A 211 -16.95 5.54 -3.59
C ARG A 211 -17.95 4.50 -3.07
N ASN A 212 -17.58 3.69 -2.09
CA ASN A 212 -18.40 2.60 -1.54
C ASN A 212 -18.80 1.54 -2.57
N ILE A 213 -17.95 1.26 -3.56
CA ILE A 213 -18.13 0.11 -4.44
C ILE A 213 -17.86 -1.16 -3.63
N PRO A 214 -18.73 -2.20 -3.71
CA PRO A 214 -18.66 -3.37 -2.83
C PRO A 214 -17.58 -4.37 -3.27
N ILE A 215 -16.32 -3.95 -3.21
CA ILE A 215 -15.14 -4.77 -3.47
C ILE A 215 -14.58 -5.35 -2.17
N ASP A 216 -14.32 -6.65 -2.18
CA ASP A 216 -13.75 -7.38 -1.04
C ASP A 216 -12.29 -7.71 -1.23
N GLY A 217 -11.82 -7.85 -2.48
CA GLY A 217 -10.46 -8.27 -2.75
C GLY A 217 -9.87 -7.79 -4.07
N VAL A 218 -8.56 -7.98 -4.18
CA VAL A 218 -7.78 -7.73 -5.38
C VAL A 218 -6.97 -8.98 -5.74
N GLY A 219 -7.00 -9.34 -7.01
CA GLY A 219 -6.22 -10.41 -7.61
C GLY A 219 -5.02 -9.84 -8.35
N ILE A 220 -3.84 -10.31 -7.99
CA ILE A 220 -2.57 -9.98 -8.65
C ILE A 220 -2.21 -11.17 -9.54
N GLN A 221 -2.37 -11.05 -10.86
CA GLN A 221 -2.14 -12.16 -11.79
C GLN A 221 -0.71 -12.71 -11.67
N TYR A 222 0.29 -11.81 -11.64
CA TYR A 222 1.69 -12.19 -11.39
C TYR A 222 2.31 -13.03 -12.54
N HIS A 223 2.09 -12.62 -13.79
CA HIS A 223 2.76 -13.21 -14.95
C HIS A 223 4.14 -12.56 -15.19
N VAL A 224 5.20 -13.14 -14.63
CA VAL A 224 6.54 -12.53 -14.63
C VAL A 224 7.57 -13.34 -15.40
N GLY A 225 8.69 -12.72 -15.74
CA GLY A 225 9.86 -13.40 -16.27
C GLY A 225 10.93 -13.56 -15.20
N ILE A 226 11.83 -14.53 -15.34
CA ILE A 226 12.93 -14.74 -14.40
C ILE A 226 13.84 -13.51 -14.25
N ASN A 227 13.93 -12.70 -15.31
CA ASN A 227 14.72 -11.47 -15.37
C ASN A 227 13.88 -10.21 -15.16
N VAL A 228 12.56 -10.30 -15.31
CA VAL A 228 11.62 -9.17 -15.23
C VAL A 228 10.58 -9.50 -14.18
N GLN A 229 10.92 -9.20 -12.93
CA GLN A 229 10.10 -9.49 -11.76
C GLN A 229 10.37 -8.49 -10.62
N PRO A 230 9.39 -8.19 -9.76
CA PRO A 230 9.57 -7.36 -8.59
C PRO A 230 10.55 -7.93 -7.56
N LYS A 231 11.25 -7.08 -6.82
CA LYS A 231 11.93 -7.51 -5.59
C LYS A 231 10.90 -7.89 -4.50
N PHE A 232 11.29 -8.80 -3.60
CA PHE A 232 10.50 -9.24 -2.45
C PHE A 232 9.83 -8.08 -1.69
N GLU A 233 10.61 -7.05 -1.36
CA GLU A 233 10.18 -5.91 -0.55
C GLU A 233 9.06 -5.12 -1.23
N LYS A 234 9.10 -5.01 -2.56
CA LYS A 234 8.09 -4.29 -3.35
C LYS A 234 6.77 -5.04 -3.38
N ILE A 235 6.81 -6.38 -3.49
CA ILE A 235 5.60 -7.21 -3.42
C ILE A 235 5.01 -7.12 -2.02
N ASN A 236 5.83 -7.31 -0.99
CA ASN A 236 5.41 -7.28 0.40
C ASN A 236 4.77 -5.93 0.78
N ASN A 237 5.38 -4.83 0.33
CA ASN A 237 4.83 -3.49 0.55
C ASN A 237 3.48 -3.29 -0.17
N LEU A 238 3.37 -3.68 -1.44
CA LEU A 238 2.11 -3.57 -2.17
C LEU A 238 0.98 -4.33 -1.47
N ILE A 239 1.22 -5.59 -1.10
CA ILE A 239 0.20 -6.41 -0.43
C ILE A 239 -0.19 -5.79 0.92
N SER A 240 0.79 -5.30 1.70
CA SER A 240 0.52 -4.59 2.95
C SER A 240 -0.38 -3.36 2.75
N ARG A 241 -0.15 -2.60 1.67
CA ARG A 241 -0.98 -1.44 1.33
C ARG A 241 -2.42 -1.84 1.00
N TYR A 242 -2.65 -2.96 0.31
CA TYR A 242 -3.99 -3.50 0.10
C TYR A 242 -4.65 -3.96 1.40
N CYS A 243 -3.89 -4.59 2.32
CA CYS A 243 -4.42 -4.94 3.63
C CYS A 243 -4.96 -3.72 4.39
N LYS A 244 -4.25 -2.58 4.33
CA LYS A 244 -4.68 -1.31 4.93
C LYS A 244 -5.93 -0.71 4.31
N LEU A 245 -6.18 -0.96 3.03
CA LEU A 245 -7.42 -0.57 2.37
C LEU A 245 -8.62 -1.45 2.80
N GLY A 246 -8.36 -2.50 3.60
CA GLY A 246 -9.39 -3.44 4.03
C GLY A 246 -9.91 -4.27 2.86
N VAL A 247 -9.01 -4.71 1.97
CA VAL A 247 -9.31 -5.69 0.91
C VAL A 247 -8.42 -6.92 1.07
N GLU A 248 -8.97 -8.08 0.74
CA GLU A 248 -8.27 -9.35 0.65
C GLU A 248 -7.39 -9.38 -0.61
N VAL A 249 -6.28 -10.11 -0.57
CA VAL A 249 -5.35 -10.24 -1.70
C VAL A 249 -5.20 -11.70 -2.08
N HIS A 250 -5.33 -12.00 -3.37
CA HIS A 250 -4.91 -13.29 -3.92
C HIS A 250 -3.81 -13.04 -4.95
N ILE A 251 -2.76 -13.86 -4.92
CA ILE A 251 -1.92 -14.08 -6.12
C ILE A 251 -2.66 -15.09 -6.97
N THR A 252 -3.01 -14.73 -8.19
CA THR A 252 -4.12 -15.39 -8.89
C THR A 252 -3.75 -16.18 -10.12
N GLU A 253 -2.64 -15.86 -10.81
CA GLU A 253 -2.28 -16.45 -12.10
C GLU A 253 -0.76 -16.63 -12.23
N LEU A 254 -0.08 -16.95 -11.13
CA LEU A 254 1.37 -16.91 -11.08
C LEU A 254 1.99 -17.90 -12.08
N ASP A 255 2.88 -17.38 -12.90
CA ASP A 255 3.81 -18.16 -13.70
C ASP A 255 5.11 -17.36 -13.89
N VAL A 256 6.24 -18.07 -14.02
CA VAL A 256 7.57 -17.45 -14.10
C VAL A 256 8.29 -17.95 -15.33
N SER A 257 8.24 -17.20 -16.44
CA SER A 257 8.90 -17.59 -17.70
C SER A 257 10.43 -17.60 -17.57
N CYS A 258 11.07 -18.56 -18.22
CA CYS A 258 12.51 -18.72 -18.26
C CYS A 258 13.26 -17.82 -19.27
N ASP A 259 12.53 -17.06 -20.11
CA ASP A 259 13.00 -16.03 -21.07
C ASP A 259 14.46 -16.25 -21.57
N ASP A 260 14.64 -17.22 -22.48
CA ASP A 260 15.87 -17.63 -23.20
C ASP A 260 17.14 -17.95 -22.38
N ASN A 261 17.12 -17.81 -21.04
CA ASN A 261 18.32 -17.82 -20.19
C ASN A 261 18.34 -18.91 -19.11
N CYS A 262 17.37 -19.84 -19.11
CA CYS A 262 17.42 -21.02 -18.25
C CYS A 262 18.11 -22.19 -18.96
N ARG A 263 19.45 -22.21 -18.96
CA ARG A 263 20.13 -23.51 -19.00
C ARG A 263 20.16 -24.03 -17.58
N ASP A 264 19.83 -25.30 -17.37
CA ASP A 264 19.82 -25.90 -16.03
C ASP A 264 21.20 -25.79 -15.34
N ALA A 265 22.27 -25.75 -16.14
CA ALA A 265 23.65 -25.49 -15.70
C ALA A 265 23.88 -24.08 -15.12
N ASP A 266 23.05 -23.09 -15.47
CA ASP A 266 23.17 -21.69 -15.05
C ASP A 266 22.29 -21.37 -13.81
N GLY A 267 21.68 -22.40 -13.22
CA GLY A 267 20.81 -22.26 -12.03
C GLY A 267 19.43 -21.67 -12.34
N GLY A 268 18.93 -21.79 -13.57
CA GLY A 268 17.62 -21.28 -14.00
C GLY A 268 16.46 -21.72 -13.10
N GLU A 269 16.36 -23.02 -12.79
CA GLU A 269 15.31 -23.53 -11.89
C GLU A 269 15.40 -22.94 -10.47
N SER A 270 16.62 -22.72 -9.96
CA SER A 270 16.84 -22.13 -8.64
C SER A 270 16.35 -20.68 -8.60
N LYS A 271 16.62 -19.90 -9.65
CA LYS A 271 16.14 -18.52 -9.79
C LYS A 271 14.61 -18.47 -9.92
N GLN A 272 13.99 -19.32 -10.75
CA GLN A 272 12.52 -19.41 -10.81
C GLN A 272 11.95 -19.76 -9.43
N GLY A 273 12.56 -20.72 -8.71
CA GLY A 273 12.18 -21.07 -7.36
C GLY A 273 12.27 -19.89 -6.39
N GLN A 274 13.27 -19.02 -6.54
CA GLN A 274 13.39 -17.79 -5.77
C GLN A 274 12.24 -16.80 -6.08
N VAL A 275 11.87 -16.61 -7.35
CA VAL A 275 10.74 -15.74 -7.72
C VAL A 275 9.43 -16.25 -7.12
N TYR A 276 9.14 -17.54 -7.28
CA TYR A 276 7.97 -18.18 -6.66
C TYR A 276 7.94 -18.01 -5.14
N THR A 277 9.08 -18.23 -4.47
CA THR A 277 9.15 -18.12 -3.01
C THR A 277 9.12 -16.68 -2.51
N ASN A 278 9.62 -15.69 -3.26
CA ASN A 278 9.45 -14.27 -2.92
C ASN A 278 7.98 -13.87 -2.95
N ALA A 279 7.25 -14.26 -4.00
CA ALA A 279 5.82 -14.02 -4.14
C ALA A 279 5.04 -14.67 -2.97
N LEU A 280 5.32 -15.95 -2.68
CA LEU A 280 4.66 -16.69 -1.61
C LEU A 280 4.97 -16.10 -0.23
N LYS A 281 6.23 -15.79 0.08
CA LYS A 281 6.61 -15.16 1.34
C LYS A 281 5.92 -13.81 1.53
N ALA A 282 5.84 -12.99 0.47
CA ALA A 282 5.19 -11.70 0.55
C ALA A 282 3.68 -11.86 0.84
N CYS A 283 3.03 -12.86 0.25
CA CYS A 283 1.66 -13.20 0.58
C CYS A 283 1.54 -13.67 2.04
N LEU A 284 2.33 -14.67 2.46
CA LEU A 284 2.28 -15.23 3.82
C LEU A 284 2.64 -14.23 4.94
N ASN A 285 3.44 -13.21 4.64
CA ASN A 285 3.77 -12.12 5.57
C ASN A 285 2.61 -11.14 5.79
N ASN A 286 1.58 -11.18 4.96
CA ASN A 286 0.46 -10.26 5.00
C ASN A 286 -0.84 -11.06 5.17
N SER A 287 -1.44 -11.00 6.36
CA SER A 287 -2.60 -11.84 6.70
C SER A 287 -3.85 -11.61 5.83
N CYS A 288 -3.96 -10.46 5.14
CA CYS A 288 -5.02 -10.24 4.16
C CYS A 288 -4.80 -11.01 2.85
N CYS A 289 -3.59 -11.55 2.61
CA CYS A 289 -3.31 -12.37 1.46
C CYS A 289 -3.62 -13.83 1.77
N THR A 290 -4.66 -14.37 1.15
CA THR A 290 -5.28 -15.66 1.56
C THR A 290 -5.30 -16.69 0.44
N GLY A 291 -4.80 -16.34 -0.75
CA GLY A 291 -4.76 -17.21 -1.91
C GLY A 291 -3.49 -17.05 -2.75
N PHE A 292 -2.95 -18.18 -3.20
CA PHE A 292 -1.79 -18.27 -4.08
C PHE A 292 -2.04 -19.31 -5.15
N LEU A 293 -2.21 -18.87 -6.39
CA LEU A 293 -2.63 -19.71 -7.50
C LEU A 293 -1.63 -19.63 -8.64
N VAL A 294 -1.25 -20.79 -9.17
CA VAL A 294 -0.35 -20.95 -10.32
C VAL A 294 -1.17 -21.15 -11.60
N TRP A 295 -0.81 -20.49 -12.70
CA TRP A 295 -1.61 -20.54 -13.94
C TRP A 295 -1.35 -21.77 -14.82
N GLY A 296 -1.51 -22.96 -14.24
CA GLY A 296 -1.46 -24.24 -14.92
C GLY A 296 -0.95 -25.37 -14.04
N ILE A 297 -0.93 -26.59 -14.59
CA ILE A 297 -0.40 -27.79 -13.90
C ILE A 297 1.01 -28.11 -14.43
N GLY A 298 1.14 -28.67 -15.64
CA GLY A 298 2.43 -29.02 -16.24
C GLY A 298 2.86 -28.03 -17.31
N ASP A 299 4.17 -27.82 -17.49
CA ASP A 299 4.73 -26.84 -18.43
C ASP A 299 4.16 -26.92 -19.85
N LYS A 300 3.85 -28.13 -20.33
CA LYS A 300 3.25 -28.34 -21.67
C LYS A 300 1.81 -27.81 -21.81
N ASP A 301 1.14 -27.55 -20.71
CA ASP A 301 -0.23 -27.02 -20.66
C ASP A 301 -0.21 -25.48 -20.53
N SER A 302 0.95 -24.84 -20.37
CA SER A 302 1.05 -23.40 -20.16
C SER A 302 0.72 -22.60 -21.42
N TRP A 303 -0.07 -21.53 -21.25
CA TRP A 303 -0.34 -20.53 -22.29
C TRP A 303 0.91 -19.80 -22.82
N ARG A 304 2.01 -19.82 -22.05
CA ARG A 304 3.32 -19.25 -22.44
C ARG A 304 4.18 -20.21 -23.26
N GLY A 305 3.71 -21.44 -23.48
CA GLY A 305 4.42 -22.47 -24.22
C GLY A 305 5.36 -23.29 -23.34
N VAL A 306 5.59 -24.54 -23.77
CA VAL A 306 6.38 -25.53 -23.01
C VAL A 306 7.84 -25.12 -22.81
N GLU A 307 8.42 -24.40 -23.78
CA GLU A 307 9.82 -23.98 -23.76
C GLU A 307 10.12 -22.94 -22.67
N SER A 308 9.11 -22.15 -22.26
CA SER A 308 9.23 -21.17 -21.17
C SER A 308 9.31 -21.83 -19.79
N LYS A 309 9.02 -23.13 -19.70
CA LYS A 309 9.01 -23.94 -18.47
C LYS A 309 8.48 -23.21 -17.22
N PRO A 310 7.31 -22.54 -17.28
CA PRO A 310 7.00 -21.51 -16.30
C PRO A 310 6.29 -22.03 -15.03
N LEU A 311 5.90 -23.30 -14.99
CA LEU A 311 5.03 -23.90 -13.96
C LEU A 311 5.82 -24.78 -12.97
N LEU A 312 5.10 -25.36 -12.01
CA LEU A 312 5.67 -26.17 -10.92
C LEU A 312 5.96 -27.62 -11.32
N PHE A 313 5.31 -28.11 -12.38
CA PHE A 313 5.52 -29.46 -12.90
C PHE A 313 6.04 -29.41 -14.33
N ASP A 314 6.89 -30.38 -14.68
CA ASP A 314 7.42 -30.51 -16.04
C ASP A 314 6.37 -31.03 -17.03
N ALA A 315 6.77 -31.24 -18.29
CA ALA A 315 5.88 -31.77 -19.33
C ALA A 315 5.34 -33.19 -19.04
N ASN A 316 5.97 -33.94 -18.12
CA ASN A 316 5.57 -35.27 -17.68
C ASN A 316 4.82 -35.25 -16.33
N TYR A 317 4.48 -34.06 -15.82
CA TYR A 317 3.83 -33.84 -14.54
C TYR A 317 4.65 -34.29 -13.33
N GLN A 318 5.98 -34.28 -13.43
CA GLN A 318 6.87 -34.47 -12.29
C GLN A 318 7.19 -33.10 -11.65
N PRO A 319 7.28 -33.02 -10.31
CA PRO A 319 7.56 -31.76 -9.63
C PRO A 319 8.98 -31.26 -9.96
N LYS A 320 9.11 -29.96 -10.18
CA LYS A 320 10.38 -29.28 -10.50
C LYS A 320 10.99 -28.61 -9.27
N GLY A 321 12.17 -27.99 -9.41
CA GLY A 321 12.82 -27.25 -8.32
C GLY A 321 11.95 -26.16 -7.65
N GLN A 322 11.11 -25.49 -8.43
CA GLN A 322 10.18 -24.45 -7.96
C GLN A 322 9.10 -25.02 -7.03
N TYR A 323 8.60 -26.23 -7.32
CA TYR A 323 7.67 -26.96 -6.45
C TYR A 323 8.30 -27.21 -5.08
N THR A 324 9.52 -27.73 -5.07
CA THR A 324 10.26 -28.02 -3.83
C THR A 324 10.55 -26.76 -3.03
N ALA A 325 10.87 -25.65 -3.71
CA ALA A 325 11.10 -24.36 -3.07
C ALA A 325 9.84 -23.81 -2.35
N ILE A 326 8.67 -23.93 -2.99
CA ILE A 326 7.37 -23.58 -2.39
C ILE A 326 7.07 -24.49 -1.20
N LEU A 327 7.21 -25.81 -1.37
CA LEU A 327 6.95 -26.78 -0.32
C LEU A 327 7.79 -26.49 0.94
N ASN A 328 9.09 -26.23 0.76
CA ASN A 328 9.99 -25.90 1.86
C ASN A 328 9.61 -24.58 2.55
N THR A 329 9.20 -23.58 1.77
CA THR A 329 8.73 -22.29 2.30
C THR A 329 7.47 -22.46 3.16
N LEU A 330 6.50 -23.26 2.71
CA LEU A 330 5.29 -23.56 3.48
C LEU A 330 5.63 -24.28 4.80
N LYS A 331 6.53 -25.27 4.75
CA LYS A 331 6.96 -26.03 5.93
C LYS A 331 7.71 -25.17 6.95
N SER A 332 8.52 -24.21 6.50
CA SER A 332 9.25 -23.30 7.39
C SER A 332 8.42 -22.12 7.88
N THR A 333 7.21 -21.91 7.33
CA THR A 333 6.32 -20.83 7.74
C THR A 333 5.58 -21.18 9.04
N PRO A 334 5.55 -20.28 10.05
CA PRO A 334 4.77 -20.47 11.25
C PRO A 334 3.28 -20.72 10.94
N ALA A 335 2.64 -21.67 11.66
CA ALA A 335 1.25 -22.05 11.40
C ALA A 335 0.26 -20.86 11.51
N ALA A 336 0.56 -19.86 12.33
CA ALA A 336 -0.25 -18.65 12.46
C ALA A 336 -0.37 -17.87 11.13
N SER A 337 0.69 -17.83 10.33
CA SER A 337 0.71 -17.17 9.01
C SER A 337 -0.04 -17.97 7.93
N LEU A 338 -0.36 -19.24 8.19
CA LEU A 338 -1.02 -20.14 7.23
C LEU A 338 -2.55 -20.22 7.42
N ASN A 339 -3.08 -19.67 8.52
CA ASN A 339 -4.49 -19.80 8.87
C ASN A 339 -5.38 -18.66 8.31
N GLY A 340 -4.81 -17.70 7.57
CA GLY A 340 -5.54 -16.78 6.69
C GLY A 340 -6.80 -16.15 7.26
N ASN A 341 -6.88 -15.91 8.57
CA ASN A 341 -8.08 -15.39 9.21
C ASN A 341 -8.04 -13.85 9.10
N PRO A 342 -8.92 -13.22 8.30
CA PRO A 342 -9.04 -11.78 8.32
C PRO A 342 -9.82 -11.41 9.58
N TYR A 343 -9.26 -10.48 10.37
CA TYR A 343 -9.73 -9.89 11.64
C TYR A 343 -9.28 -10.59 12.94
N SER A 344 -8.32 -9.98 13.65
CA SER A 344 -8.60 -9.02 14.73
C SER A 344 -7.32 -8.30 15.19
N GLU A 345 -7.48 -7.05 15.59
CA GLU A 345 -6.47 -6.05 15.96
C GLU A 345 -5.71 -5.43 14.80
N ASN A 346 -6.02 -4.14 14.57
CA ASN A 346 -5.25 -3.19 13.79
C ASN A 346 -3.75 -3.34 14.13
N PRO A 347 -2.93 -3.96 13.28
CA PRO A 347 -1.50 -3.72 13.35
C PRO A 347 -1.35 -2.34 12.71
N SER A 348 -1.26 -1.31 13.54
CA SER A 348 -0.75 -0.02 13.12
C SER A 348 0.69 -0.23 12.64
N TYR A 349 0.87 -0.55 11.36
CA TYR A 349 2.16 -0.50 10.69
C TYR A 349 2.04 0.42 9.48
N ASP A 350 2.36 1.70 9.69
CA ASP A 350 2.57 2.71 8.66
C ASP A 350 3.74 2.34 7.74
N ILE A 351 3.51 1.54 6.68
CA ILE A 351 4.34 1.63 5.48
C ILE A 351 3.83 2.77 4.57
N GLU A 352 4.01 4.00 5.06
CA GLU A 352 4.54 5.13 4.27
C GLU A 352 5.92 4.72 3.69
N PRO A 353 6.57 5.50 2.79
CA PRO A 353 8.01 5.34 2.59
C PRO A 353 8.68 5.18 3.96
N GLU A 354 9.65 4.26 4.08
CA GLU A 354 10.14 3.62 5.34
C GLU A 354 10.29 4.53 6.58
N ASN A 355 10.40 5.84 6.34
CA ASN A 355 10.46 6.93 7.30
C ASN A 355 9.15 7.75 7.38
N LYS A 356 8.64 7.98 8.60
CA LYS A 356 7.46 8.81 8.87
C LYS A 356 7.65 10.24 8.36
N ALA A 357 6.71 10.74 7.55
CA ALA A 357 6.72 12.13 7.10
C ALA A 357 6.53 13.10 8.28
N VAL A 358 7.28 14.20 8.25
CA VAL A 358 7.21 15.24 9.28
C VAL A 358 7.10 16.63 8.71
N LYS A 359 6.49 17.51 9.51
CA LYS A 359 6.32 18.91 9.20
C LYS A 359 7.31 19.73 10.03
N LEU A 360 8.35 20.24 9.38
CA LEU A 360 9.19 21.30 9.94
C LEU A 360 8.49 22.64 9.78
N ASN A 361 8.79 23.61 10.64
CA ASN A 361 8.22 24.96 10.51
C ASN A 361 8.66 25.63 9.20
N ASP A 362 7.80 26.47 8.62
CA ASP A 362 8.23 27.33 7.51
C ASP A 362 9.32 28.29 7.99
N GLY A 363 10.33 28.52 7.17
CA GLY A 363 11.42 29.41 7.54
C GLY A 363 12.74 29.11 6.83
N TRP A 364 13.76 29.88 7.20
CA TRP A 364 15.11 29.72 6.66
C TRP A 364 15.91 28.70 7.49
N TYR A 365 16.55 27.77 6.79
CA TYR A 365 17.37 26.70 7.36
C TYR A 365 18.74 26.61 6.72
N TYR A 366 19.73 26.22 7.50
CA TYR A 366 20.95 25.59 7.02
C TYR A 366 20.74 24.07 7.06
N ILE A 367 20.90 23.40 5.91
CA ILE A 367 20.66 21.96 5.79
C ILE A 367 22.01 21.26 5.75
N LYS A 368 22.31 20.43 6.77
CA LYS A 368 23.64 19.84 6.97
C LYS A 368 23.60 18.33 6.83
N ASN A 369 24.43 17.78 5.95
CA ASN A 369 24.58 16.34 5.79
C ASN A 369 25.32 15.73 7.00
N THR A 370 24.82 14.62 7.52
CA THR A 370 25.38 13.98 8.73
C THR A 370 26.72 13.28 8.48
N GLY A 371 26.91 12.68 7.30
CA GLY A 371 28.11 11.89 6.97
C GLY A 371 29.35 12.73 6.67
N SER A 372 29.17 13.92 6.10
CA SER A 372 30.25 14.86 5.78
C SER A 372 30.38 16.02 6.77
N GLY A 373 29.32 16.35 7.52
CA GLY A 373 29.26 17.53 8.37
C GLY A 373 29.19 18.86 7.60
N LYS A 374 28.93 18.82 6.29
CA LYS A 374 28.87 19.97 5.38
C LYS A 374 27.44 20.33 5.02
N TYR A 375 27.24 21.51 4.45
CA TYR A 375 25.93 22.09 4.18
C TYR A 375 25.53 21.96 2.71
N LEU A 376 24.23 21.94 2.44
CA LEU A 376 23.67 21.98 1.10
C LEU A 376 23.95 23.38 0.49
N ASN A 377 24.67 23.42 -0.63
CA ASN A 377 25.12 24.63 -1.28
C ASN A 377 24.83 24.64 -2.79
N VAL A 378 24.53 25.82 -3.32
CA VAL A 378 24.60 26.09 -4.75
C VAL A 378 26.07 26.25 -5.11
N LYS A 379 26.53 25.47 -6.10
CA LYS A 379 27.93 25.45 -6.54
C LYS A 379 28.39 26.86 -6.90
N ASP A 380 29.55 27.26 -6.37
CA ASP A 380 30.20 28.57 -6.55
C ASP A 380 29.35 29.79 -6.08
N GLY A 381 28.23 29.57 -5.37
CA GLY A 381 27.31 30.65 -4.99
C GLY A 381 26.68 31.38 -6.20
N LYS A 382 26.65 30.72 -7.36
CA LYS A 382 26.22 31.34 -8.62
C LYS A 382 24.69 31.29 -8.76
N ALA A 383 24.07 32.47 -8.83
CA ALA A 383 22.65 32.62 -9.13
C ALA A 383 22.36 32.41 -10.62
N ALA A 384 22.17 31.15 -11.04
CA ALA A 384 21.77 30.79 -12.39
C ALA A 384 20.85 29.57 -12.37
N SER A 385 19.83 29.57 -13.23
CA SER A 385 19.02 28.38 -13.48
C SER A 385 19.91 27.23 -13.97
N THR A 386 19.56 26.01 -13.59
CA THR A 386 20.33 24.76 -13.77
C THR A 386 21.70 24.74 -13.10
N GLN A 387 22.00 25.67 -12.19
CA GLN A 387 23.26 25.61 -11.43
C GLN A 387 23.24 24.41 -10.49
N ASN A 388 24.36 23.70 -10.43
CA ASN A 388 24.47 22.47 -9.66
C ASN A 388 24.36 22.71 -8.15
N VAL A 389 23.82 21.73 -7.42
CA VAL A 389 23.82 21.69 -5.96
C VAL A 389 24.84 20.67 -5.46
N VAL A 390 25.60 21.07 -4.45
CA VAL A 390 26.74 20.34 -3.87
C VAL A 390 26.69 20.43 -2.35
N ILE A 391 27.54 19.70 -1.64
CA ILE A 391 27.87 20.05 -0.26
C ILE A 391 29.06 21.03 -0.17
N GLY A 392 29.05 21.92 0.81
CA GLY A 392 30.15 22.86 1.08
C GLY A 392 30.31 23.24 2.55
N SER A 393 31.46 23.83 2.90
CA SER A 393 31.72 24.31 4.26
C SER A 393 30.95 25.59 4.61
N SER A 394 30.54 26.36 3.60
CA SER A 394 29.79 27.59 3.75
C SER A 394 28.32 27.31 4.07
N LYS A 395 27.80 27.91 5.14
CA LYS A 395 26.37 27.80 5.48
C LYS A 395 25.53 28.65 4.52
N GLN A 396 24.79 28.00 3.62
CA GLN A 396 23.81 28.65 2.75
C GLN A 396 22.40 28.36 3.23
N LYS A 397 21.55 29.38 3.21
CA LYS A 397 20.15 29.31 3.64
C LYS A 397 19.25 28.76 2.53
N TRP A 398 18.34 27.90 2.94
CA TRP A 398 17.23 27.37 2.14
C TRP A 398 15.92 27.67 2.87
N LYS A 399 14.97 28.33 2.20
CA LYS A 399 13.65 28.61 2.77
C LYS A 399 12.75 27.41 2.53
N LEU A 400 12.38 26.74 3.60
CA LEU A 400 11.37 25.69 3.59
C LEU A 400 9.98 26.32 3.62
N THR A 401 9.13 25.88 2.71
CA THR A 401 7.70 26.22 2.67
C THR A 401 6.91 24.92 2.58
N ASN A 402 5.98 24.70 3.51
CA ASN A 402 5.04 23.60 3.50
C ASN A 402 3.89 23.88 2.52
N ASN A 403 3.62 22.91 1.65
CA ASN A 403 2.53 22.96 0.68
C ASN A 403 1.26 22.28 1.23
N SER A 404 0.12 22.56 0.60
CA SER A 404 -1.17 21.94 0.95
C SER A 404 -1.26 20.45 0.61
N ASP A 405 -0.37 19.94 -0.24
CA ASP A 405 -0.31 18.53 -0.69
C ASP A 405 0.65 17.67 0.15
N ASN A 406 0.97 18.10 1.38
CA ASN A 406 1.91 17.48 2.31
C ASN A 406 3.35 17.34 1.76
N THR A 407 3.73 18.15 0.79
CA THR A 407 5.12 18.32 0.34
C THR A 407 5.73 19.61 0.87
N VAL A 408 7.03 19.79 0.68
CA VAL A 408 7.76 21.03 0.92
C VAL A 408 8.49 21.47 -0.35
N THR A 409 8.67 22.78 -0.50
CA THR A 409 9.63 23.37 -1.47
C THR A 409 10.80 23.96 -0.71
N LEU A 410 11.98 23.97 -1.33
CA LEU A 410 13.21 24.57 -0.78
C LEU A 410 13.70 25.67 -1.73
N LEU A 411 13.50 26.92 -1.35
CA LEU A 411 13.96 28.09 -2.09
C LEU A 411 15.39 28.46 -1.66
N SER A 412 16.30 28.59 -2.62
CA SER A 412 17.67 29.00 -2.35
C SER A 412 17.75 30.50 -2.05
N GLU A 413 18.56 30.90 -1.06
CA GLU A 413 18.90 32.33 -0.90
C GLU A 413 19.72 32.90 -2.06
N VAL A 414 20.29 32.03 -2.91
CA VAL A 414 21.06 32.43 -4.09
C VAL A 414 20.11 32.49 -5.28
N GLY A 415 19.70 33.72 -5.61
CA GLY A 415 18.95 34.00 -6.85
C GLY A 415 17.48 33.59 -6.86
N ASP A 416 16.89 33.26 -5.70
CA ASP A 416 15.47 32.88 -5.55
C ASP A 416 15.04 31.71 -6.45
N PHE A 417 15.94 30.76 -6.69
CA PHE A 417 15.67 29.54 -7.43
C PHE A 417 15.23 28.39 -6.51
N MET A 418 14.39 27.49 -7.00
CA MET A 418 13.95 26.30 -6.25
C MET A 418 14.95 25.16 -6.38
N LEU A 419 15.11 24.37 -5.31
CA LEU A 419 15.73 23.05 -5.39
C LEU A 419 14.92 22.18 -6.38
N ASP A 420 15.59 21.50 -7.29
CA ASP A 420 14.98 20.82 -8.42
C ASP A 420 15.70 19.51 -8.74
N VAL A 421 14.93 18.46 -9.02
CA VAL A 421 15.45 17.22 -9.60
C VAL A 421 15.55 17.40 -11.12
N ASN A 422 16.77 17.35 -11.67
CA ASN A 422 17.01 17.66 -13.07
C ASN A 422 16.17 16.80 -14.01
N GLY A 423 15.43 17.47 -14.90
CA GLY A 423 14.53 16.85 -15.87
C GLY A 423 13.30 16.16 -15.25
N GLY A 424 13.07 16.31 -13.94
CA GLY A 424 12.02 15.57 -13.22
C GLY A 424 12.21 14.05 -13.27
N SER A 425 13.43 13.58 -13.53
CA SER A 425 13.72 12.15 -13.61
C SER A 425 13.45 11.49 -12.26
N SER A 426 12.96 10.25 -12.29
CA SER A 426 12.80 9.40 -11.11
C SER A 426 13.96 8.43 -10.92
N ASP A 427 15.03 8.51 -11.71
CA ASP A 427 16.12 7.53 -11.74
C ASP A 427 17.15 7.78 -10.64
N ASN A 428 17.87 6.71 -10.25
CA ASN A 428 19.05 6.83 -9.40
C ASN A 428 20.12 7.65 -10.14
N GLY A 429 20.78 8.56 -9.42
CA GLY A 429 21.80 9.43 -9.98
C GLY A 429 21.23 10.66 -10.71
N ALA A 430 19.90 10.86 -10.74
CA ALA A 430 19.37 12.10 -11.26
C ALA A 430 19.88 13.29 -10.43
N ASN A 431 20.46 14.26 -11.13
CA ASN A 431 21.17 15.36 -10.52
C ASN A 431 20.23 16.31 -9.76
N ILE A 432 20.69 16.89 -8.65
CA ILE A 432 19.99 17.95 -7.94
C ILE A 432 20.59 19.31 -8.31
N GLN A 433 19.74 20.23 -8.72
CA GLN A 433 20.12 21.56 -9.19
C GLN A 433 19.22 22.63 -8.57
N ILE A 434 19.52 23.90 -8.85
CA ILE A 434 18.56 24.98 -8.69
C ILE A 434 17.91 25.33 -10.03
N TYR A 435 16.62 25.63 -10.03
CA TYR A 435 15.86 25.94 -11.25
C TYR A 435 14.81 27.02 -11.01
N ASN A 436 14.36 27.67 -12.08
CA ASN A 436 13.25 28.64 -12.03
C ASN A 436 12.04 28.02 -11.35
N ALA A 437 11.37 28.75 -10.46
CA ALA A 437 10.14 28.25 -9.84
C ALA A 437 9.06 28.02 -10.91
N TYR A 438 8.53 26.79 -10.99
CA TYR A 438 7.39 26.45 -11.87
C TYR A 438 6.36 25.54 -11.18
N GLY A 439 6.61 25.13 -9.93
CA GLY A 439 5.63 24.44 -9.08
C GLY A 439 5.37 22.97 -9.44
N GLY A 440 6.17 22.38 -10.33
CA GLY A 440 6.07 20.97 -10.67
C GLY A 440 6.67 20.03 -9.63
N ASP A 441 6.38 18.74 -9.78
CA ASP A 441 6.78 17.72 -8.80
C ASP A 441 8.30 17.60 -8.61
N ALA A 442 9.11 17.99 -9.59
CA ALA A 442 10.57 17.98 -9.46
C ALA A 442 11.09 18.98 -8.40
N GLN A 443 10.27 19.97 -8.02
CA GLN A 443 10.59 21.00 -7.02
C GLN A 443 9.98 20.71 -5.65
N LYS A 444 9.32 19.55 -5.51
CA LYS A 444 8.60 19.15 -4.31
C LYS A 444 9.30 17.98 -3.62
N PHE A 445 9.37 18.06 -2.30
CA PHE A 445 10.06 17.10 -1.45
C PHE A 445 9.20 16.73 -0.24
N VAL A 446 9.57 15.68 0.48
CA VAL A 446 8.96 15.31 1.76
C VAL A 446 10.07 15.10 2.77
N ILE A 447 9.98 15.76 3.94
CA ILE A 447 10.91 15.55 5.04
C ILE A 447 10.43 14.37 5.85
N ARG A 448 11.31 13.41 6.15
CA ARG A 448 10.95 12.20 6.89
C ARG A 448 11.92 11.91 8.03
N GLU A 449 11.39 11.46 9.17
CA GLU A 449 12.15 11.06 10.36
C GLU A 449 12.96 9.79 10.11
N THR A 450 14.24 9.82 10.45
CA THR A 450 15.06 8.59 10.50
C THR A 450 14.97 7.91 11.85
N SER A 451 15.66 6.79 11.99
CA SER A 451 15.91 6.14 13.29
C SER A 451 16.63 7.03 14.32
N GLN A 452 17.22 8.17 13.91
CA GLN A 452 17.93 9.10 14.78
C GLN A 452 17.10 10.37 15.02
N ALA A 453 16.95 10.76 16.29
CA ALA A 453 16.20 11.96 16.66
C ALA A 453 16.78 13.23 16.00
N ASN A 454 15.92 14.05 15.42
CA ASN A 454 16.27 15.29 14.71
C ASN A 454 17.18 15.10 13.48
N VAL A 455 17.22 13.89 12.93
CA VAL A 455 17.89 13.56 11.67
C VAL A 455 16.82 13.11 10.67
N TYR A 456 16.96 13.57 9.44
CA TYR A 456 15.94 13.43 8.41
C TYR A 456 16.51 12.92 7.10
N VAL A 457 15.67 12.26 6.31
CA VAL A 457 15.87 12.14 4.87
C VAL A 457 14.97 13.13 4.15
N VAL A 458 15.42 13.60 2.98
CA VAL A 458 14.66 14.52 2.13
C VAL A 458 14.24 13.75 0.88
N SER A 459 13.03 13.21 0.88
CA SER A 459 12.51 12.38 -0.21
C SER A 459 12.02 13.24 -1.38
N THR A 460 12.23 12.77 -2.62
CA THR A 460 11.80 13.48 -3.82
C THR A 460 10.37 13.10 -4.21
N LYS A 461 9.53 14.08 -4.56
CA LYS A 461 8.14 13.80 -4.98
C LYS A 461 8.08 13.06 -6.32
N VAL A 462 8.98 13.37 -7.26
CA VAL A 462 9.11 12.68 -8.56
C VAL A 462 9.39 11.18 -8.45
N SER A 463 9.99 10.74 -7.34
CA SER A 463 10.19 9.31 -7.05
C SER A 463 9.05 8.68 -6.24
N SER A 464 7.92 9.38 -6.07
CA SER A 464 6.84 9.01 -5.14
C SER A 464 7.32 8.81 -3.69
N GLY A 465 8.41 9.47 -3.30
CA GLY A 465 8.98 9.39 -1.96
C GLY A 465 9.96 8.23 -1.72
N TYR A 466 10.27 7.41 -2.73
CA TYR A 466 11.17 6.24 -2.59
C TYR A 466 12.66 6.58 -2.70
N LYS A 467 13.01 7.74 -3.26
CA LYS A 467 14.38 8.23 -3.37
C LYS A 467 14.56 9.49 -2.55
N VAL A 468 15.78 9.70 -2.08
CA VAL A 468 16.16 10.78 -1.16
C VAL A 468 17.36 11.54 -1.72
N LEU A 469 17.58 12.76 -1.23
CA LEU A 469 18.82 13.50 -1.49
C LEU A 469 20.02 12.71 -0.99
N ASP A 470 20.98 12.48 -1.88
CA ASP A 470 22.16 11.65 -1.69
C ASP A 470 23.41 12.46 -2.06
N VAL A 471 24.40 12.50 -1.15
CA VAL A 471 25.74 12.97 -1.51
C VAL A 471 26.44 11.87 -2.29
N GLU A 472 26.60 12.12 -3.59
CA GLU A 472 27.04 11.14 -4.57
C GLU A 472 28.37 10.49 -4.18
N ASN A 473 28.42 9.15 -4.26
CA ASN A 473 29.57 8.33 -3.88
C ASN A 473 30.08 8.58 -2.44
N GLU A 474 29.19 8.99 -1.53
CA GLU A 474 29.52 9.29 -0.14
C GLU A 474 30.61 10.37 0.01
N GLY A 475 30.66 11.32 -0.93
CA GLY A 475 31.63 12.42 -0.95
C GLY A 475 31.63 13.23 0.36
N LYS A 476 32.83 13.66 0.81
CA LYS A 476 33.02 14.38 2.09
C LYS A 476 33.72 15.73 1.97
N TYR A 477 34.04 16.16 0.75
CA TYR A 477 34.77 17.39 0.48
C TYR A 477 33.86 18.42 -0.19
N ASP A 478 34.26 19.69 -0.09
CA ASP A 478 33.52 20.80 -0.69
C ASP A 478 33.40 20.57 -2.21
N GLY A 479 32.19 20.74 -2.73
CA GLY A 479 31.89 20.48 -4.13
C GLY A 479 31.45 19.05 -4.44
N SER A 480 31.37 18.13 -3.46
CA SER A 480 30.78 16.81 -3.70
C SER A 480 29.32 16.95 -4.15
N ASN A 481 28.96 16.23 -5.21
CA ASN A 481 27.69 16.39 -5.91
C ASN A 481 26.49 15.89 -5.08
N ILE A 482 25.30 16.45 -5.32
CA ILE A 482 24.05 15.92 -4.81
C ILE A 482 23.24 15.32 -5.97
N CYS A 483 22.82 14.06 -5.79
CA CYS A 483 21.85 13.40 -6.66
C CYS A 483 20.68 12.88 -5.84
N GLN A 484 19.69 12.26 -6.49
CA GLN A 484 18.75 11.39 -5.78
C GLN A 484 19.19 9.93 -5.90
N TRP A 485 18.94 9.16 -4.84
CA TRP A 485 19.19 7.72 -4.83
C TRP A 485 18.15 6.98 -3.99
N GLU A 486 18.03 5.67 -4.20
CA GLU A 486 17.22 4.77 -3.37
C GLU A 486 17.57 4.97 -1.88
N ASN A 487 16.54 5.15 -1.05
CA ASN A 487 16.70 5.40 0.38
C ASN A 487 17.29 4.17 1.07
N GLY A 488 18.40 4.37 1.79
CA GLY A 488 18.98 3.38 2.68
C GLY A 488 19.41 3.97 4.02
N GLU A 489 18.92 5.17 4.37
CA GLU A 489 19.26 5.92 5.59
C GLU A 489 20.78 6.06 5.87
N ARG A 490 21.60 6.01 4.84
CA ARG A 490 23.05 6.12 5.00
C ARG A 490 23.44 7.54 5.41
N SER A 491 24.63 7.70 6.01
CA SER A 491 25.08 9.02 6.48
C SER A 491 25.24 10.05 5.34
N ASN A 492 25.46 9.63 4.10
CA ASN A 492 25.46 10.49 2.91
C ASN A 492 24.04 10.88 2.43
N GLN A 493 22.99 10.27 2.98
CA GLN A 493 21.58 10.50 2.62
C GLN A 493 20.77 11.20 3.73
N THR A 494 21.38 11.40 4.90
CA THR A 494 20.70 11.95 6.08
C THR A 494 21.18 13.35 6.40
N TRP A 495 20.27 14.16 6.93
CA TRP A 495 20.39 15.62 7.02
C TRP A 495 19.84 16.13 8.35
N THR A 496 20.41 17.24 8.83
CA THR A 496 19.89 18.02 9.97
C THR A 496 19.50 19.41 9.49
N PHE A 497 18.44 19.97 10.06
CA PHE A 497 17.90 21.29 9.69
C PHE A 497 18.16 22.27 10.83
N GLU A 498 19.10 23.19 10.64
CA GLU A 498 19.45 24.23 11.62
C GLU A 498 18.74 25.54 11.25
N SER A 499 17.90 26.10 12.12
CA SER A 499 17.19 27.37 11.82
C SER A 499 18.18 28.56 11.70
N ALA A 500 17.99 29.42 10.69
CA ALA A 500 18.91 30.49 10.31
C ALA A 500 18.49 31.92 10.74
N GLY A 501 17.45 32.08 11.55
CA GLY A 501 17.01 33.38 12.08
C GLY A 501 15.63 33.31 12.76
N GLY A 502 15.53 33.90 13.96
CA GLY A 502 14.32 33.93 14.79
C GLY A 502 13.88 35.34 15.23
N SER A 503 12.57 35.47 15.47
CA SER A 503 11.79 36.61 16.02
C SER A 503 11.29 37.69 15.06
N SER A 504 9.99 37.99 15.12
CA SER A 504 9.44 39.35 14.93
C SER A 504 8.76 39.77 16.23
N ASN A 505 9.35 40.78 16.89
CA ASN A 505 8.91 41.72 17.96
C ASN A 505 7.54 41.45 18.64
N ASP A 506 7.38 41.56 19.97
CA ASP A 506 7.98 42.54 20.87
C ASP A 506 7.93 42.08 22.34
N ASP A 507 8.83 42.67 23.12
CA ASP A 507 8.98 42.65 24.59
C ASP A 507 9.42 41.36 25.31
N THR A 508 10.70 41.35 25.68
CA THR A 508 11.17 40.72 26.91
C THR A 508 10.48 41.35 28.12
N PRO A 509 9.96 40.53 29.03
CA PRO A 509 10.43 40.63 30.40
C PRO A 509 11.28 39.41 30.71
N THR A 510 12.51 39.68 31.13
CA THR A 510 13.26 38.75 31.97
C THR A 510 12.40 38.40 33.18
N GLY A 511 11.80 37.20 33.20
CA GLY A 511 11.00 36.71 34.33
C GLY A 511 10.62 35.24 34.14
N SER A 512 11.16 34.40 35.03
CA SER A 512 10.93 32.96 35.28
C SER A 512 10.45 32.04 34.14
N ALA A 513 11.22 30.97 33.90
CA ALA A 513 10.89 29.91 32.93
C ALA A 513 9.52 29.29 33.24
N CYS A 514 8.54 29.47 32.34
CA CYS A 514 7.26 28.79 32.48
C CYS A 514 7.36 27.32 32.04
N TRP A 515 6.74 26.45 32.83
CA TRP A 515 6.99 25.01 32.86
C TRP A 515 6.43 24.26 31.65
N SER A 516 5.37 24.78 31.01
CA SER A 516 4.70 24.12 29.87
C SER A 516 5.55 24.08 28.60
N VAL A 517 6.57 24.94 28.51
CA VAL A 517 7.50 24.97 27.37
C VAL A 517 8.24 23.65 27.24
N GLY A 518 8.58 23.00 28.37
CA GLY A 518 9.20 21.68 28.38
C GLY A 518 8.28 20.55 27.87
N LEU A 519 6.97 20.80 27.81
CA LEU A 519 5.95 19.87 27.31
C LEU A 519 5.48 20.23 25.89
N GLY A 520 6.12 21.22 25.24
CA GLY A 520 5.82 21.63 23.86
C GLY A 520 4.70 22.66 23.72
N TYR A 521 4.22 23.24 24.83
CA TYR A 521 3.17 24.26 24.83
C TYR A 521 3.72 25.63 25.26
N GLN A 522 3.30 26.70 24.59
CA GLN A 522 3.75 28.06 24.90
C GLN A 522 3.27 28.50 26.28
N CYS A 523 3.88 29.55 26.84
CA CYS A 523 3.36 30.19 28.04
C CYS A 523 2.16 31.06 27.66
N CYS A 524 1.11 31.03 28.47
CA CYS A 524 -0.01 31.95 28.29
C CYS A 524 0.48 33.37 28.57
N LYS A 525 0.02 34.32 27.75
CA LYS A 525 0.26 35.75 27.99
C LYS A 525 -0.72 36.31 29.02
N SER A 526 -1.89 35.71 29.11
CA SER A 526 -2.89 35.94 30.14
C SER A 526 -2.70 34.97 31.32
N CYS A 527 -3.27 35.35 32.46
CA CYS A 527 -3.29 34.52 33.66
C CYS A 527 -4.62 33.75 33.80
N ASN A 528 -5.33 33.55 32.69
CA ASN A 528 -6.62 32.87 32.66
C ASN A 528 -6.43 31.36 32.62
N VAL A 529 -6.76 30.71 33.74
CA VAL A 529 -6.66 29.25 33.87
C VAL A 529 -7.92 28.61 33.29
N GLU A 530 -7.77 27.91 32.18
CA GLU A 530 -8.80 27.10 31.52
C GLU A 530 -8.84 25.66 32.06
N TYR A 531 -7.71 25.15 32.57
CA TYR A 531 -7.60 23.76 33.04
C TYR A 531 -6.43 23.57 34.01
N LYS A 532 -6.48 22.59 34.91
CA LYS A 532 -5.37 22.31 35.83
C LYS A 532 -5.17 20.80 35.99
N ASP A 533 -3.92 20.37 35.94
CA ASP A 533 -3.52 18.98 36.18
C ASP A 533 -2.27 18.90 37.07
N ASN A 534 -1.61 17.74 37.06
CA ASN A 534 -0.42 17.48 37.86
C ASN A 534 0.83 18.22 37.35
N ASP A 535 0.82 18.70 36.11
CA ASP A 535 1.94 19.43 35.50
C ASP A 535 1.84 20.93 35.78
N GLY A 536 0.61 21.47 35.82
CA GLY A 536 0.34 22.83 36.31
C GLY A 536 -1.00 23.40 35.85
N GLU A 537 -1.12 24.74 35.89
CA GLU A 537 -2.30 25.48 35.46
C GLU A 537 -2.18 25.89 33.98
N TRP A 538 -3.18 25.57 33.17
CA TRP A 538 -3.22 25.73 31.72
C TRP A 538 -4.24 26.78 31.31
N GLY A 539 -3.97 27.53 30.24
CA GLY A 539 -4.91 28.43 29.56
C GLY A 539 -5.05 28.09 28.08
N ILE A 540 -5.95 28.77 27.38
CA ILE A 540 -6.15 28.63 25.92
C ILE A 540 -6.10 30.01 25.28
N GLU A 541 -5.15 30.21 24.36
CA GLU A 541 -5.00 31.44 23.59
C GLU A 541 -4.95 31.12 22.10
N ASN A 542 -5.72 31.84 21.28
CA ASN A 542 -5.83 31.58 19.84
C ASN A 542 -6.16 30.11 19.51
N ASN A 543 -7.09 29.50 20.28
CA ASN A 543 -7.48 28.09 20.19
C ASN A 543 -6.33 27.08 20.41
N LYS A 544 -5.28 27.45 21.14
CA LYS A 544 -4.16 26.56 21.51
C LYS A 544 -3.91 26.57 23.01
N TRP A 545 -3.59 25.40 23.56
CA TRP A 545 -3.21 25.25 24.96
C TRP A 545 -1.88 25.93 25.26
N CYS A 546 -1.80 26.57 26.42
CA CYS A 546 -0.61 27.23 26.94
C CYS A 546 -0.51 27.03 28.46
N GLY A 547 0.68 27.09 29.05
CA GLY A 547 0.87 27.00 30.50
C GLY A 547 0.92 28.36 31.17
N ILE A 548 0.23 28.47 32.30
CA ILE A 548 0.15 29.68 33.11
C ILE A 548 1.44 29.80 33.93
N SER A 549 2.11 30.96 33.78
CA SER A 549 3.37 31.22 34.47
C SER A 549 3.17 31.37 35.98
N LYS A 550 4.16 30.96 36.78
CA LYS A 550 4.14 31.16 38.25
C LYS A 550 4.10 32.65 38.65
N ASP A 551 4.50 33.55 37.76
CA ASP A 551 4.44 35.00 37.97
C ASP A 551 2.99 35.53 38.00
N CYS A 552 2.02 34.77 37.44
CA CYS A 552 0.59 35.05 37.56
C CYS A 552 0.05 34.97 39.00
N ALA A 553 0.80 34.37 39.92
CA ALA A 553 0.47 34.37 41.35
C ALA A 553 0.48 35.79 41.98
N THR A 554 1.04 36.79 41.29
CA THR A 554 1.09 38.18 41.78
C THR A 554 0.16 39.16 41.04
N GLN A 555 -0.54 38.72 40.00
CA GLN A 555 -1.44 39.56 39.19
C GLN A 555 -2.93 39.42 39.57
N ASN A 556 -3.28 38.51 40.48
CA ASN A 556 -4.64 38.35 40.97
C ASN A 556 -4.90 39.22 42.21
N SER A 557 -5.10 40.51 41.98
CA SER A 557 -6.09 41.24 42.77
C SER A 557 -7.10 41.87 41.83
N ASN A 558 -8.34 41.38 41.93
CA ASN A 558 -9.55 41.98 41.38
C ASN A 558 -9.78 41.79 39.88
N SER A 559 -10.47 40.72 39.52
CA SER A 559 -11.77 40.84 38.84
C SER A 559 -12.29 39.44 38.54
N CYS A 560 -13.60 39.27 38.58
CA CYS A 560 -14.26 37.99 38.33
C CYS A 560 -13.95 37.48 36.93
N VAL A 561 -13.09 36.48 36.80
CA VAL A 561 -12.90 35.75 35.55
C VAL A 561 -12.74 34.28 35.91
N GLY A 562 -13.82 33.51 35.74
CA GLY A 562 -13.81 32.06 35.96
C GLY A 562 -15.18 31.52 36.35
N ALA A 563 -15.97 31.14 35.34
CA ALA A 563 -16.52 29.79 35.25
C ALA A 563 -17.40 29.66 34.00
N GLN A 564 -17.02 28.76 33.10
CA GLN A 564 -17.87 28.21 32.04
C GLN A 564 -18.47 29.23 31.05
N GLY A 565 -17.85 30.41 30.90
CA GLY A 565 -18.28 31.44 29.93
C GLY A 565 -19.30 32.47 30.42
N TYR A 566 -19.63 32.51 31.73
CA TYR A 566 -20.56 33.50 32.29
C TYR A 566 -19.86 34.81 32.72
N PRO A 567 -20.51 35.99 32.52
CA PRO A 567 -19.92 37.29 32.85
C PRO A 567 -20.01 37.62 34.36
N CYS A 568 -19.29 38.65 34.80
CA CYS A 568 -19.48 39.20 36.16
C CYS A 568 -20.81 39.95 36.27
N CYS A 569 -21.43 39.92 37.45
CA CYS A 569 -22.60 40.75 37.73
C CYS A 569 -22.18 42.23 37.67
N LYS A 570 -22.96 43.03 36.94
CA LYS A 570 -22.64 44.44 36.69
C LYS A 570 -23.22 45.37 37.75
N SER A 571 -24.30 44.96 38.40
CA SER A 571 -25.14 45.81 39.25
C SER A 571 -25.71 45.14 40.50
N THR A 572 -25.85 43.81 40.53
CA THR A 572 -26.37 43.06 41.67
C THR A 572 -25.25 42.48 42.54
N CYS A 573 -25.48 42.53 43.85
CA CYS A 573 -24.66 41.90 44.87
C CYS A 573 -25.42 40.77 45.60
N ASP A 574 -26.64 40.47 45.17
CA ASP A 574 -27.51 39.47 45.79
C ASP A 574 -27.07 38.06 45.40
N VAL A 575 -26.69 37.27 46.41
CA VAL A 575 -26.17 35.91 46.23
C VAL A 575 -27.32 34.92 46.10
N TYR A 576 -27.47 34.34 44.91
CA TYR A 576 -28.45 33.30 44.59
C TYR A 576 -27.90 31.89 44.78
N SER A 577 -26.61 31.68 44.52
CA SER A 577 -25.95 30.39 44.74
C SER A 577 -24.49 30.60 45.11
N THR A 578 -23.85 29.60 45.70
CA THR A 578 -22.41 29.61 45.96
C THR A 578 -21.86 28.22 45.73
N ASP A 579 -20.81 28.13 44.92
CA ASP A 579 -20.10 26.89 44.63
C ASP A 579 -18.58 27.13 44.65
N ASN A 580 -17.82 26.22 44.04
CA ASN A 580 -16.36 26.28 43.99
C ASN A 580 -15.84 27.42 43.11
N ASP A 581 -16.66 27.96 42.21
CA ASP A 581 -16.30 29.03 41.29
C ASP A 581 -16.59 30.42 41.89
N GLY A 582 -17.58 30.51 42.79
CA GLY A 582 -17.79 31.69 43.60
C GLY A 582 -19.22 31.92 44.06
N LYS A 583 -19.52 33.16 44.46
CA LYS A 583 -20.88 33.60 44.75
C LYS A 583 -21.54 34.03 43.44
N TRP A 584 -22.71 33.50 43.15
CA TRP A 584 -23.43 33.73 41.91
C TRP A 584 -24.67 34.58 42.15
N GLY A 585 -24.93 35.51 41.22
CA GLY A 585 -26.14 36.31 41.13
C GLY A 585 -26.86 36.07 39.79
N ILE A 586 -28.04 36.66 39.63
CA ILE A 586 -28.80 36.62 38.38
C ILE A 586 -29.13 38.06 37.96
N GLU A 587 -28.77 38.42 36.72
CA GLU A 587 -29.09 39.72 36.10
C GLU A 587 -29.73 39.51 34.74
N ASN A 588 -30.83 40.22 34.44
CA ASN A 588 -31.56 40.08 33.18
C ASN A 588 -31.91 38.61 32.83
N ASN A 589 -32.18 37.80 33.86
CA ASN A 589 -32.40 36.34 33.79
C ASN A 589 -31.19 35.48 33.39
N ASP A 590 -29.98 36.05 33.37
CA ASP A 590 -28.74 35.31 33.11
C ASP A 590 -27.87 35.20 34.37
N TRP A 591 -27.16 34.09 34.48
CA TRP A 591 -26.24 33.83 35.59
C TRP A 591 -24.97 34.67 35.46
N CYS A 592 -24.52 35.23 36.57
CA CYS A 592 -23.30 36.02 36.64
C CYS A 592 -22.55 35.79 37.96
N LEU A 593 -21.22 35.96 37.93
CA LEU A 593 -20.39 35.82 39.12
C LEU A 593 -20.28 37.15 39.86
N ILE A 594 -20.49 37.15 41.18
CA ILE A 594 -20.51 38.38 41.99
C ILE A 594 -19.08 38.87 42.23
N ASP A 595 -18.84 40.11 41.81
CA ASP A 595 -17.58 40.81 41.98
C ASP A 595 -17.39 41.34 43.40
N LYS A 596 -16.55 40.62 44.16
CA LYS A 596 -16.15 40.97 45.53
C LYS A 596 -15.45 42.33 45.66
N SER A 597 -15.07 42.96 44.55
CA SER A 597 -14.50 44.31 44.54
C SER A 597 -15.55 45.41 44.35
N LYS A 598 -16.77 45.05 43.96
CA LYS A 598 -17.93 45.94 43.75
C LYS A 598 -19.09 45.68 44.71
N CYS A 599 -19.01 44.55 45.41
CA CYS A 599 -19.91 43.98 46.40
C CYS A 599 -19.04 43.38 47.53
#